data_AF-A0A954QHH5-F1
#
_entry.id   AF-A0A954QHH5-F1
#
_cell.length_a   1.000
_cell.length_b   1.000
_cell.length_c   1.000
_cell.angle_alpha   90.00
_cell.angle_beta   90.00
_cell.angle_gamma   90.00
#
_symmetry.space_group_name_H-M   'P 1'
#
loop_
_entity.id
_entity.type
_entity.pdbx_description
1 polymer ?
#
loop_
_entity_poly.entity_id
_entity_poly.type
_entity_poly.pdbx_seq_one_letter_code
_entity_poly.pdbx_strand_id
1 'polypeptide(L)'
;ANLNAAACVSDMSDCDLVIEAVVENLDVKRKVFATLEPLLRDDAILASNTSTIPITSMAENLEHPERFCGIHFFNPVRKMKLVEVIRGEKTSDQTIATAVQYAKTISKSPIVVNDGPGFLVNRLLMPFMNEALLLLQEGVPIDAIERAAKKFGMPMGPFTLYDVVGLDTATYAGKVLCDAFPDRF
;
A
#
# COMPACT_ATOMS: atom_id res chain seq x y z
N ALA A 1 20.85 -6.52 19.22
CA ALA A 1 20.12 -6.30 17.96
C ALA A 1 18.91 -7.21 17.99
N ASN A 2 17.69 -6.66 17.90
CA ASN A 2 16.45 -7.44 18.01
C ASN A 2 15.97 -7.94 16.64
N LEU A 3 16.90 -8.13 15.70
CA LEU A 3 16.63 -8.60 14.34
C LEU A 3 17.12 -10.03 14.25
N ASN A 4 16.18 -10.96 14.08
CA ASN A 4 16.47 -12.38 13.88
C ASN A 4 15.97 -12.75 12.48
N ALA A 5 16.84 -13.37 11.68
CA ALA A 5 16.42 -13.97 10.43
C ALA A 5 15.71 -15.30 10.73
N ALA A 6 14.50 -15.47 10.21
CA ALA A 6 13.82 -16.75 10.22
C ALA A 6 14.42 -17.67 9.14
N ALA A 7 14.70 -18.93 9.48
CA ALA A 7 15.16 -19.94 8.54
C ALA A 7 13.98 -20.65 7.86
N CYS A 8 12.82 -20.66 8.51
CA CYS A 8 11.59 -21.23 7.98
C CYS A 8 10.35 -20.51 8.51
N VAL A 9 9.20 -20.78 7.90
CA VAL A 9 7.94 -20.08 8.21
C VAL A 9 7.46 -20.34 9.63
N SER A 10 7.73 -21.54 10.17
CA SER A 10 7.36 -21.90 11.55
C SER A 10 8.08 -21.07 12.62
N ASP A 11 9.21 -20.43 12.29
CA ASP A 11 9.90 -19.53 13.23
C ASP A 11 9.08 -18.26 13.54
N MET A 12 7.99 -18.04 12.79
CA MET A 12 7.05 -16.93 13.01
C MET A 12 5.84 -17.30 13.87
N SER A 13 5.74 -18.54 14.38
CA SER A 13 4.55 -19.03 15.12
C SER A 13 4.17 -18.16 16.32
N ASP A 14 5.17 -17.56 16.98
CA ASP A 14 5.00 -16.77 18.19
C ASP A 14 4.81 -15.26 17.90
N CYS A 15 4.80 -14.85 16.63
CA CYS A 15 4.64 -13.45 16.23
C CYS A 15 3.20 -12.95 16.47
N ASP A 16 3.08 -11.77 17.11
CA ASP A 16 1.78 -11.11 17.31
C ASP A 16 1.28 -10.42 16.02
N LEU A 17 2.19 -10.00 15.13
CA LEU A 17 1.91 -9.31 13.87
C LEU A 17 2.90 -9.75 12.80
N VAL A 18 2.38 -10.19 11.66
CA VAL A 18 3.17 -10.54 10.47
C VAL A 18 2.78 -9.63 9.31
N ILE A 19 3.78 -8.97 8.71
CA ILE A 19 3.59 -8.03 7.59
C ILE A 19 4.20 -8.63 6.33
N GLU A 20 3.36 -8.90 5.34
CA GLU A 20 3.73 -9.39 4.03
C GLU A 20 4.24 -8.24 3.15
N ALA A 21 5.42 -8.43 2.54
CA ALA A 21 6.06 -7.49 1.62
C ALA A 21 6.75 -8.23 0.44
N VAL A 22 6.11 -9.27 -0.08
CA VAL A 22 6.49 -9.98 -1.30
C VAL A 22 5.99 -9.25 -2.55
N VAL A 23 6.29 -9.82 -3.72
CA VAL A 23 5.93 -9.27 -5.04
C VAL A 23 4.44 -8.94 -5.15
N GLU A 24 4.13 -7.90 -5.93
CA GLU A 24 2.76 -7.38 -6.11
C GLU A 24 1.95 -8.27 -7.05
N ASN A 25 1.58 -9.45 -6.57
CA ASN A 25 0.78 -10.43 -7.28
C ASN A 25 -0.20 -11.11 -6.31
N LEU A 26 -1.50 -11.06 -6.64
CA LEU A 26 -2.57 -11.56 -5.77
C LEU A 26 -2.40 -13.06 -5.45
N ASP A 27 -2.08 -13.89 -6.44
CA ASP A 27 -1.93 -15.33 -6.25
C ASP A 27 -0.73 -15.68 -5.37
N VAL A 28 0.39 -14.96 -5.53
CA VAL A 28 1.57 -15.13 -4.68
C VAL A 28 1.26 -14.72 -3.24
N LYS A 29 0.63 -13.57 -3.03
CA LYS A 29 0.25 -13.11 -1.68
C LYS A 29 -0.74 -14.07 -1.01
N ARG A 30 -1.76 -14.53 -1.73
CA ARG A 30 -2.72 -15.54 -1.22
C ARG A 30 -2.02 -16.84 -0.81
N LYS A 31 -1.05 -17.34 -1.60
CA LYS A 31 -0.26 -18.52 -1.23
C LYS A 31 0.57 -18.30 0.03
N VAL A 32 1.17 -17.11 0.19
CA VAL A 32 1.91 -16.73 1.40
C VAL A 32 1.00 -16.77 2.61
N PHE A 33 -0.18 -16.15 2.56
CA PHE A 33 -1.10 -16.17 3.69
C PHE A 33 -1.69 -17.54 3.99
N ALA A 34 -2.04 -18.33 2.97
CA ALA A 34 -2.51 -19.72 3.16
C ALA A 34 -1.45 -20.62 3.83
N THR A 35 -0.17 -20.29 3.67
CA THR A 35 0.93 -21.01 4.34
C THR A 35 1.14 -20.51 5.76
N LEU A 36 1.00 -19.21 6.00
CA LEU A 36 1.23 -18.58 7.30
C LEU A 36 0.08 -18.80 8.28
N GLU A 37 -1.16 -18.61 7.83
CA GLU A 37 -2.34 -18.56 8.69
C GLU A 37 -2.46 -19.75 9.66
N PRO A 38 -2.24 -21.02 9.23
CA PRO A 38 -2.34 -22.19 10.11
C PRO A 38 -1.17 -22.37 11.07
N LEU A 39 -0.05 -21.66 10.86
CA LEU A 39 1.16 -21.77 11.67
C LEU A 39 1.22 -20.72 12.78
N LEU A 40 0.44 -19.65 12.65
CA LEU A 40 0.37 -18.57 13.61
C LEU A 40 -0.67 -18.87 14.67
N ARG A 41 -0.54 -18.22 15.82
CA ARG A 41 -1.60 -18.22 16.85
C ARG A 41 -2.90 -17.65 16.28
N ASP A 42 -4.03 -18.11 16.82
CA ASP A 42 -5.38 -17.66 16.43
C ASP A 42 -5.59 -16.15 16.60
N ASP A 43 -4.81 -15.52 17.49
CA ASP A 43 -4.86 -14.08 17.79
C ASP A 43 -3.83 -13.25 17.00
N ALA A 44 -2.97 -13.88 16.21
CA ALA A 44 -1.92 -13.18 15.46
C ALA A 44 -2.51 -12.38 14.29
N ILE A 45 -2.10 -11.13 14.13
CA ILE A 45 -2.56 -10.29 13.02
C ILE A 45 -1.72 -10.56 11.78
N LEU A 46 -2.41 -10.72 10.65
CA LEU A 46 -1.82 -10.74 9.32
C LEU A 46 -2.01 -9.37 8.67
N ALA A 47 -0.97 -8.85 8.02
CA ALA A 47 -1.06 -7.60 7.28
C ALA A 47 -0.34 -7.68 5.93
N SER A 48 -0.81 -6.92 4.95
CA SER A 48 -0.11 -6.74 3.67
C SER A 48 0.39 -5.30 3.51
N ASN A 49 1.61 -5.15 2.99
CA ASN A 49 2.18 -3.87 2.53
C ASN A 49 1.82 -3.55 1.06
N THR A 50 0.87 -4.25 0.45
CA THR A 50 0.40 -3.97 -0.92
C THR A 50 0.08 -2.47 -1.13
N SER A 51 0.16 -2.02 -2.38
CA SER A 51 -0.11 -0.64 -2.78
C SER A 51 -1.34 -0.50 -3.68
N THR A 52 -1.78 -1.60 -4.32
CA THR A 52 -2.86 -1.56 -5.33
C THR A 52 -3.86 -2.72 -5.23
N ILE A 53 -3.51 -3.81 -4.55
CA ILE A 53 -4.39 -4.99 -4.45
C ILE A 53 -5.36 -4.77 -3.27
N PRO A 54 -6.68 -4.92 -3.48
CA PRO A 54 -7.64 -4.78 -2.39
C PRO A 54 -7.40 -5.79 -1.25
N ILE A 55 -7.46 -5.31 -0.01
CA ILE A 55 -7.32 -6.12 1.20
C ILE A 55 -8.42 -7.19 1.27
N THR A 56 -9.64 -6.82 0.91
CA THR A 56 -10.81 -7.70 0.90
C THR A 56 -10.59 -8.87 -0.05
N SER A 57 -10.04 -8.63 -1.24
CA SER A 57 -9.73 -9.70 -2.20
C SER A 57 -8.62 -10.63 -1.69
N MET A 58 -7.61 -10.12 -0.99
CA MET A 58 -6.60 -11.00 -0.38
C MET A 58 -7.16 -11.85 0.77
N ALA A 59 -8.15 -11.33 1.50
CA ALA A 59 -8.75 -11.97 2.67
C ALA A 59 -9.73 -13.11 2.33
N GLU A 60 -10.19 -13.22 1.08
CA GLU A 60 -11.28 -14.13 0.67
C GLU A 60 -11.08 -15.60 1.10
N ASN A 61 -9.83 -16.06 1.14
CA ASN A 61 -9.48 -17.46 1.43
C ASN A 61 -8.90 -17.68 2.83
N LEU A 62 -8.95 -16.65 3.69
CA LEU A 62 -8.50 -16.77 5.07
C LEU A 62 -9.59 -17.39 5.93
N GLU A 63 -9.21 -18.26 6.87
CA GLU A 63 -10.11 -18.81 7.88
C GLU A 63 -10.57 -17.73 8.86
N HIS A 64 -9.68 -16.78 9.16
CA HIS A 64 -9.87 -15.68 10.09
C HIS A 64 -9.64 -14.32 9.41
N PRO A 65 -10.49 -13.88 8.47
CA PRO A 65 -10.31 -12.63 7.76
C PRO A 65 -10.43 -11.39 8.68
N GLU A 66 -11.00 -11.53 9.87
CA GLU A 66 -11.12 -10.47 10.88
C GLU A 66 -9.79 -10.01 11.47
N ARG A 67 -8.76 -10.86 11.46
CA ARG A 67 -7.38 -10.56 11.88
C ARG A 67 -6.47 -10.15 10.72
N PHE A 68 -7.04 -9.84 9.55
CA PHE A 68 -6.30 -9.38 8.37
C PHE A 68 -6.54 -7.90 8.05
N CYS A 69 -5.48 -7.15 7.76
CA CYS A 69 -5.57 -5.74 7.35
C CYS A 69 -4.46 -5.33 6.36
N GLY A 70 -4.50 -4.09 5.88
CA GLY A 70 -3.35 -3.49 5.20
C GLY A 70 -2.51 -2.62 6.14
N ILE A 71 -1.18 -2.68 6.01
CA ILE A 71 -0.24 -1.73 6.60
C ILE A 71 0.69 -1.27 5.48
N HIS A 72 0.24 -0.27 4.72
CA HIS A 72 0.92 0.22 3.53
C HIS A 72 1.93 1.31 3.91
N PHE A 73 3.21 0.99 3.68
CA PHE A 73 4.35 1.88 3.88
C PHE A 73 4.74 2.57 2.58
N PHE A 74 5.28 3.78 2.70
CA PHE A 74 5.77 4.57 1.56
C PHE A 74 7.29 4.46 1.44
N ASN A 75 7.79 4.22 0.23
CA ASN A 75 9.21 4.16 -0.09
C ASN A 75 9.82 5.59 -0.12
N PRO A 76 10.99 5.86 0.51
CA PRO A 76 11.75 4.99 1.42
C PRO A 76 11.14 4.88 2.82
N VAL A 77 10.90 3.64 3.27
CA VAL A 77 10.20 3.34 4.53
C VAL A 77 10.82 4.07 5.72
N ARG A 78 12.15 4.15 5.81
CA ARG A 78 12.84 4.85 6.92
C ARG A 78 12.64 6.37 6.94
N LYS A 79 12.35 7.00 5.80
CA LYS A 79 12.20 8.45 5.66
C LYS A 79 10.73 8.88 5.73
N MET A 80 9.84 8.12 5.10
CA MET A 80 8.43 8.48 5.02
C MET A 80 7.73 8.27 6.36
N LYS A 81 6.92 9.24 6.78
CA LYS A 81 6.20 9.20 8.06
C LYS A 81 4.83 8.55 7.95
N LEU A 82 4.14 8.73 6.84
CA LEU A 82 2.80 8.21 6.62
C LEU A 82 2.80 6.68 6.56
N VAL A 83 1.77 6.08 7.13
CA VAL A 83 1.38 4.68 6.93
C VAL A 83 -0.13 4.67 6.71
N GLU A 84 -0.61 4.00 5.67
CA GLU A 84 -2.03 3.73 5.52
C GLU A 84 -2.36 2.41 6.21
N VAL A 85 -3.30 2.44 7.16
CA VAL A 85 -3.88 1.25 7.79
C VAL A 85 -5.20 0.97 7.10
N ILE A 86 -5.25 -0.09 6.29
CA ILE A 86 -6.37 -0.36 5.41
C ILE A 86 -7.31 -1.38 6.05
N ARG A 87 -8.59 -1.01 6.16
CA ARG A 87 -9.67 -1.85 6.65
C ARG A 87 -10.35 -2.57 5.50
N GLY A 88 -10.19 -3.89 5.44
CA GLY A 88 -10.98 -4.77 4.58
C GLY A 88 -12.40 -4.96 5.12
N GLU A 89 -13.29 -5.53 4.30
CA GLU A 89 -14.71 -5.70 4.62
C GLU A 89 -14.96 -6.44 5.94
N LYS A 90 -14.17 -7.48 6.22
CA LYS A 90 -14.31 -8.33 7.42
C LYS A 90 -13.34 -7.95 8.55
N THR A 91 -12.44 -7.00 8.34
CA THR A 91 -11.39 -6.63 9.32
C THR A 91 -12.01 -6.09 10.60
N SER A 92 -11.59 -6.63 11.75
CA SER A 92 -12.10 -6.19 13.06
C SER A 92 -11.55 -4.82 13.50
N ASP A 93 -12.29 -4.14 14.39
CA ASP A 93 -11.80 -2.91 15.03
C ASP A 93 -10.53 -3.13 15.85
N GLN A 94 -10.40 -4.29 16.50
CA GLN A 94 -9.21 -4.66 17.26
C GLN A 94 -7.98 -4.75 16.36
N THR A 95 -8.11 -5.40 15.19
CA THR A 95 -7.03 -5.51 14.19
C THR A 95 -6.54 -4.13 13.75
N ILE A 96 -7.47 -3.22 13.43
CA ILE A 96 -7.14 -1.85 13.04
C ILE A 96 -6.48 -1.10 14.19
N ALA A 97 -7.00 -1.21 15.41
CA ALA A 97 -6.43 -0.55 16.59
C ALA A 97 -4.98 -0.99 16.84
N THR A 98 -4.71 -2.30 16.75
CA THR A 98 -3.36 -2.85 16.91
C THR A 98 -2.43 -2.40 15.79
N ALA A 99 -2.85 -2.42 14.53
CA ALA A 99 -2.06 -1.94 13.40
C ALA A 99 -1.71 -0.44 13.52
N VAL A 100 -2.68 0.40 13.94
CA VAL A 100 -2.46 1.82 14.23
C VAL A 100 -1.45 1.99 15.37
N GLN A 101 -1.59 1.22 16.45
CA GLN A 101 -0.69 1.31 17.60
C GLN A 101 0.73 0.85 17.25
N TYR A 102 0.87 -0.20 16.44
CA TYR A 102 2.15 -0.64 15.90
C TYR A 102 2.82 0.48 15.10
N ALA A 103 2.12 1.08 14.13
CA ALA A 103 2.65 2.18 13.32
C ALA A 103 3.12 3.36 14.19
N LYS A 104 2.36 3.75 15.21
CA LYS A 104 2.77 4.79 16.17
C LYS A 104 4.03 4.41 16.94
N THR A 105 4.15 3.16 17.37
CA THR A 105 5.30 2.65 18.11
C THR A 105 6.60 2.75 17.31
N ILE A 106 6.52 2.52 15.99
CA ILE A 106 7.65 2.71 15.07
C ILE A 106 7.78 4.16 14.54
N SER A 107 7.20 5.14 15.27
CA SER A 107 7.28 6.58 14.97
C SER A 107 6.76 6.98 13.58
N LYS A 108 5.72 6.27 13.12
CA LYS A 108 4.93 6.60 11.93
C LYS A 108 3.65 7.35 12.31
N SER A 109 3.05 7.99 11.31
CA SER A 109 1.77 8.67 11.37
C SER A 109 0.74 7.82 10.62
N PRO A 110 0.00 6.93 11.31
CA PRO A 110 -1.00 6.12 10.65
C PRO A 110 -2.25 6.93 10.30
N ILE A 111 -2.85 6.62 9.16
CA ILE A 111 -4.21 7.02 8.79
C ILE A 111 -5.04 5.77 8.51
N VAL A 112 -6.27 5.71 9.02
CA VAL A 112 -7.17 4.58 8.74
C VAL A 112 -7.95 4.90 7.47
N VAL A 113 -7.92 3.98 6.51
CA VAL A 113 -8.64 4.09 5.25
C VAL A 113 -9.43 2.82 4.98
N ASN A 114 -10.59 2.95 4.36
CA ASN A 114 -11.33 1.77 3.91
C ASN A 114 -10.69 1.20 2.65
N ASP A 115 -10.82 -0.11 2.47
CA ASP A 115 -10.32 -0.82 1.31
C ASP A 115 -10.92 -0.30 0.00
N GLY A 116 -10.11 -0.33 -1.04
CA GLY A 116 -10.47 0.12 -2.37
C GLY A 116 -9.25 0.31 -3.27
N PRO A 117 -9.44 0.28 -4.61
CA PRO A 117 -8.32 0.40 -5.56
C PRO A 117 -7.50 1.68 -5.33
N GLY A 118 -6.20 1.50 -5.08
CA GLY A 118 -5.23 2.57 -4.80
C GLY A 118 -5.42 3.31 -3.46
N PHE A 119 -6.23 2.77 -2.55
CA PHE A 119 -6.48 3.29 -1.21
C PHE A 119 -6.79 4.80 -1.21
N LEU A 120 -6.08 5.59 -0.40
CA LEU A 120 -6.24 7.04 -0.39
C LEU A 120 -5.16 7.72 -1.23
N VAL A 121 -3.87 7.48 -0.93
CA VAL A 121 -2.79 8.27 -1.54
C VAL A 121 -2.67 8.00 -3.03
N ASN A 122 -2.56 6.74 -3.46
CA ASN A 122 -2.38 6.42 -4.88
C ASN A 122 -3.61 6.83 -5.70
N ARG A 123 -4.81 6.65 -5.12
CA ARG A 123 -6.07 7.05 -5.75
C ARG A 123 -6.16 8.56 -6.01
N LEU A 124 -5.57 9.40 -5.15
CA LEU A 124 -5.50 10.85 -5.36
C LEU A 124 -4.31 11.27 -6.21
N LEU A 125 -3.19 10.56 -6.10
CA LEU A 125 -1.94 10.91 -6.76
C LEU A 125 -1.98 10.61 -8.26
N MET A 126 -2.57 9.50 -8.67
CA MET A 126 -2.55 9.08 -10.07
C MET A 126 -3.30 10.05 -11.00
N PRO A 127 -4.48 10.60 -10.68
CA PRO A 127 -5.10 11.65 -11.50
C PRO A 127 -4.21 12.90 -11.65
N PHE A 128 -3.56 13.33 -10.58
CA PHE A 128 -2.61 14.46 -10.63
C PHE A 128 -1.43 14.19 -11.58
N MET A 129 -0.89 12.97 -11.54
CA MET A 129 0.19 12.56 -12.43
C MET A 129 -0.29 12.40 -13.88
N ASN A 130 -1.48 11.83 -14.10
CA ASN A 130 -2.08 11.66 -15.42
C ASN A 130 -2.34 13.01 -16.11
N GLU A 131 -2.85 13.99 -15.37
CA GLU A 131 -3.09 15.34 -15.91
C GLU A 131 -1.80 15.99 -16.42
N ALA A 132 -0.66 15.74 -15.76
CA ALA A 132 0.63 16.22 -16.24
C ALA A 132 1.01 15.61 -17.60
N LEU A 133 0.66 14.34 -17.85
CA LEU A 133 0.84 13.71 -19.16
C LEU A 133 -0.08 14.32 -20.21
N LEU A 134 -1.34 14.62 -19.87
CA LEU A 134 -2.30 15.27 -20.77
C LEU A 134 -1.80 16.67 -21.17
N LEU A 135 -1.35 17.48 -20.21
CA LEU A 135 -0.76 18.79 -20.51
C LEU A 135 0.48 18.69 -21.42
N LEU A 136 1.30 17.66 -21.23
CA LEU A 136 2.44 17.40 -22.11
C LEU A 136 1.98 17.03 -23.53
N GLN A 137 0.92 16.22 -23.66
CA GLN A 137 0.32 15.87 -24.96
C GLN A 137 -0.27 17.10 -25.68
N GLU A 138 -0.79 18.07 -24.93
CA GLU A 138 -1.26 19.37 -25.44
C GLU A 138 -0.11 20.32 -25.83
N GLY A 139 1.15 19.93 -25.60
CA GLY A 139 2.34 20.68 -26.00
C GLY A 139 2.88 21.62 -24.91
N VAL A 140 2.38 21.54 -23.68
CA VAL A 140 2.97 22.29 -22.56
C VAL A 140 4.33 21.67 -22.22
N PRO A 141 5.42 22.45 -22.16
CA PRO A 141 6.74 21.88 -21.93
C PRO A 141 6.88 21.39 -20.47
N ILE A 142 7.59 20.27 -20.29
CA ILE A 142 7.78 19.58 -19.00
C ILE A 142 8.25 20.54 -17.90
N ASP A 143 9.20 21.43 -18.23
CA ASP A 143 9.77 22.39 -17.28
C ASP A 143 8.74 23.40 -16.77
N ALA A 144 7.75 23.78 -17.60
CA ALA A 144 6.65 24.64 -17.17
C ALA A 144 5.70 23.91 -16.22
N ILE A 145 5.36 22.65 -16.52
CA ILE A 145 4.49 21.82 -15.66
C ILE A 145 5.15 21.58 -14.29
N GLU A 146 6.42 21.20 -14.29
CA GLU A 146 7.24 21.02 -13.07
C GLU A 146 7.28 22.28 -12.21
N ARG A 147 7.54 23.45 -12.83
CA ARG A 147 7.57 24.74 -12.12
C ARG A 147 6.19 25.11 -11.59
N ALA A 148 5.12 24.89 -12.35
CA ALA A 148 3.76 25.20 -11.93
C ALA A 148 3.38 24.38 -10.68
N ALA A 149 3.63 23.07 -10.69
CA ALA A 149 3.37 22.20 -9.53
C ALA A 149 4.17 22.64 -8.29
N LYS A 150 5.46 22.95 -8.45
CA LYS A 150 6.30 23.43 -7.33
C LYS A 150 5.84 24.80 -6.81
N LYS A 151 5.47 25.72 -7.71
CA LYS A 151 4.93 27.03 -7.34
C LYS A 151 3.60 26.93 -6.59
N PHE A 152 2.78 25.93 -6.92
CA PHE A 152 1.54 25.63 -6.20
C PHE A 152 1.79 25.12 -4.77
N GLY A 153 2.98 24.57 -4.51
CA GLY A 153 3.38 24.07 -3.19
C GLY A 153 3.65 22.56 -3.16
N MET A 154 3.63 21.88 -4.31
CA MET A 154 4.02 20.47 -4.35
C MET A 154 5.52 20.35 -4.01
N PRO A 155 5.92 19.38 -3.17
CA PRO A 155 7.33 19.17 -2.82
C PRO A 155 8.17 18.73 -4.02
N MET A 156 7.51 18.14 -5.02
CA MET A 156 8.11 17.60 -6.24
C MET A 156 7.12 17.80 -7.39
N GLY A 157 7.63 18.06 -8.60
CA GLY A 157 6.78 18.10 -9.78
C GLY A 157 6.41 16.69 -10.27
N PRO A 158 5.37 16.58 -11.11
CA PRO A 158 4.79 15.29 -11.50
C PRO A 158 5.75 14.40 -12.32
N PHE A 159 6.61 14.97 -13.16
CA PHE A 159 7.58 14.18 -13.95
C PHE A 159 8.76 13.72 -13.11
N THR A 160 9.26 14.58 -12.21
CA THR A 160 10.23 14.13 -11.21
C THR A 160 9.66 13.00 -10.35
N LEU A 161 8.35 13.06 -10.05
CA LEU A 161 7.66 12.01 -9.31
C LEU A 161 7.57 10.71 -10.12
N TYR A 162 7.25 10.78 -11.42
CA TYR A 162 7.33 9.61 -12.32
C TYR A 162 8.73 8.97 -12.31
N ASP A 163 9.79 9.77 -12.33
CA ASP A 163 11.18 9.26 -12.29
C ASP A 163 11.49 8.54 -10.96
N VAL A 164 10.99 9.07 -9.85
CA VAL A 164 11.20 8.48 -8.51
C VAL A 164 10.37 7.20 -8.32
N VAL A 165 9.14 7.18 -8.83
CA VAL A 165 8.24 6.03 -8.73
C VAL A 165 8.66 4.91 -9.68
N GLY A 166 9.14 5.25 -10.88
CA GLY A 166 9.37 4.32 -11.98
C GLY A 166 8.16 4.23 -12.92
N LEU A 167 8.41 4.30 -14.23
CA LEU A 167 7.36 4.31 -15.25
C LEU A 167 6.59 2.99 -15.34
N ASP A 168 7.25 1.87 -15.06
CA ASP A 168 6.65 0.54 -14.99
C ASP A 168 5.61 0.44 -13.86
N THR A 169 5.99 0.90 -12.67
CA THR A 169 5.17 0.96 -11.48
C THR A 169 4.00 1.92 -11.66
N ALA A 170 4.27 3.11 -12.21
CA ALA A 170 3.22 4.09 -12.48
C ALA A 170 2.22 3.59 -13.52
N THR A 171 2.68 2.90 -14.57
CA THR A 171 1.80 2.30 -15.58
C THR A 171 0.96 1.16 -15.00
N TYR A 172 1.55 0.31 -14.16
CA TYR A 172 0.83 -0.76 -13.49
C TYR A 172 -0.27 -0.19 -12.58
N ALA A 173 0.08 0.74 -11.69
CA ALA A 173 -0.88 1.38 -10.79
C ALA A 173 -1.97 2.16 -11.56
N GLY A 174 -1.58 2.86 -12.63
CA GLY A 174 -2.51 3.58 -13.50
C GLY A 174 -3.55 2.66 -14.14
N LYS A 175 -3.14 1.49 -14.65
CA LYS A 175 -4.06 0.48 -15.20
C LYS A 175 -5.04 -0.03 -14.15
N VAL A 176 -4.56 -0.37 -12.95
CA VAL A 176 -5.42 -0.82 -11.85
C VAL A 176 -6.50 0.22 -11.52
N LEU A 177 -6.15 1.51 -11.50
CA LEU A 177 -7.12 2.57 -11.24
C LEU A 177 -8.05 2.86 -12.41
N CYS A 178 -7.55 2.79 -13.64
CA CYS A 178 -8.37 2.93 -14.85
C CYS A 178 -9.43 1.82 -14.95
N ASP A 179 -9.05 0.58 -14.70
CA ASP A 179 -9.96 -0.56 -14.70
C ASP A 179 -11.03 -0.43 -13.60
N ALA A 180 -10.64 0.11 -12.44
CA ALA A 180 -11.56 0.35 -11.32
C ALA A 180 -12.46 1.58 -11.51
N PHE A 181 -12.00 2.61 -12.22
CA PHE A 181 -12.67 3.90 -12.35
C PHE A 181 -12.59 4.44 -13.80
N PRO A 182 -13.19 3.75 -14.79
CA PRO A 182 -12.99 4.05 -16.21
C PRO A 182 -13.46 5.45 -16.60
N ASP A 183 -14.45 6.01 -15.90
CA ASP A 183 -15.00 7.34 -16.21
C ASP A 183 -14.14 8.51 -15.66
N ARG A 184 -13.01 8.23 -15.00
CA ARG A 184 -12.18 9.23 -14.29
C ARG A 184 -10.77 9.42 -14.84
N PHE A 185 -10.35 8.59 -15.79
CA PHE A 185 -8.98 8.54 -16.31
C PHE A 185 -8.95 8.62 -17.83
#